data_AF-A0A8T1GK57-F1
#
_entry.id   AF-A0A8T1GK57-F1
#
_cell.length_a   1.000
_cell.length_b   1.000
_cell.length_c   1.000
_cell.angle_alpha   90.00
_cell.angle_beta   90.00
_cell.angle_gamma   90.00
#
_symmetry.space_group_name_H-M   'P 1'
#
loop_
_entity.id
_entity.type
_entity.pdbx_description
1 polymer ?
#
loop_
_entity_poly.entity_id
_entity_poly.type
_entity_poly.pdbx_seq_one_letter_code
_entity_poly.pdbx_strand_id
1 'polypeptide(L)'
;MHQVVRRYVEEERDIVIRVSHAAPIEVKNKMLRGLMHNVRGFAVTKRSPASTPKRELTQLQLCTQIALELKDGATYNPKDVRALTNFLIVHGLKNTIVNREYIENTLADRALKHRIE
;
A
#
# COMPACT_ATOMS: atom_id res chain seq x y z
N MET A 1 14.05 -5.23 -7.34
CA MET A 1 12.64 -5.01 -6.98
C MET A 1 11.89 -4.59 -8.23
N HIS A 2 10.90 -5.35 -8.69
CA HIS A 2 10.08 -4.97 -9.84
C HIS A 2 8.77 -4.37 -9.33
N GLN A 3 8.52 -3.11 -9.66
CA GLN A 3 7.30 -2.39 -9.28
C GLN A 3 6.43 -2.21 -10.51
N VAL A 4 5.19 -2.67 -10.46
CA VAL A 4 4.19 -2.47 -11.51
C VAL A 4 3.13 -1.53 -10.99
N VAL A 5 2.80 -0.48 -11.75
CA VAL A 5 1.69 0.41 -11.46
C VAL A 5 0.61 0.17 -12.52
N ARG A 6 -0.63 -0.04 -12.08
CA ARG A 6 -1.80 -0.18 -12.96
C ARG A 6 -2.91 0.74 -12.48
N ARG A 7 -3.64 1.37 -13.40
CA ARG A 7 -4.82 2.17 -13.11
C ARG A 7 -6.06 1.45 -13.66
N TYR A 8 -7.11 1.42 -12.87
CA TYR A 8 -8.43 0.91 -13.21
C TYR A 8 -9.44 2.02 -12.94
N VAL A 9 -10.29 2.31 -13.92
CA VAL A 9 -11.34 3.34 -13.84
C VAL A 9 -12.67 2.60 -13.80
N GLU A 10 -13.45 2.81 -12.76
CA GLU A 10 -14.81 2.30 -12.60
C GLU A 10 -15.77 3.48 -12.47
N GLU A 11 -17.08 3.25 -12.64
CA GLU A 11 -18.11 4.30 -12.67
C GLU A 11 -18.04 5.25 -11.46
N GLU A 12 -17.82 4.70 -10.26
CA GLU A 12 -17.84 5.47 -9.00
C GLU A 12 -16.45 5.65 -8.36
N ARG A 13 -15.40 5.08 -8.96
CA ARG A 13 -14.06 5.08 -8.36
C ARG A 13 -12.93 4.87 -9.35
N ASP A 14 -11.81 5.50 -9.04
CA ASP A 14 -10.53 5.35 -9.68
C ASP A 14 -9.59 4.58 -8.75
N ILE A 15 -8.95 3.53 -9.26
CA ILE A 15 -8.07 2.65 -8.48
C ILE A 15 -6.69 2.62 -9.13
N VAL A 16 -5.67 3.01 -8.37
CA VAL A 16 -4.25 2.84 -8.74
C VAL A 16 -3.66 1.73 -7.88
N ILE A 17 -3.23 0.65 -8.51
CA ILE A 17 -2.58 -0.50 -7.86
C ILE A 17 -1.08 -0.41 -8.09
N ARG A 18 -0.32 -0.38 -6.99
CA ARG A 18 1.13 -0.56 -6.98
C ARG A 18 1.43 -1.97 -6.48
N VAL A 19 1.91 -2.84 -7.36
CA VAL A 19 2.39 -4.18 -6.97
C VAL A 19 3.90 -4.13 -6.80
N SER A 20 4.39 -4.53 -5.63
CA SER A 20 5.82 -4.74 -5.37
C SER A 20 6.05 -6.19 -4.97
N HIS A 21 6.77 -6.94 -5.82
CA HIS A 21 7.25 -8.27 -5.49
C HIS A 21 8.61 -8.15 -4.81
N ALA A 22 8.75 -8.73 -3.62
CA ALA A 22 10.00 -8.76 -2.90
C ALA A 22 10.37 -10.22 -2.58
N ALA A 23 11.55 -10.62 -3.07
CA ALA A 23 12.21 -11.89 -2.78
C ALA A 23 12.66 -11.92 -1.30
N PRO A 24 13.05 -13.08 -0.74
CA PRO A 24 12.97 -13.34 0.70
C PRO A 24 13.70 -12.29 1.55
N ILE A 25 13.03 -11.87 2.62
CA ILE A 25 13.56 -10.92 3.60
C ILE A 25 14.47 -11.65 4.58
N GLU A 26 15.68 -11.13 4.79
CA GLU A 26 16.46 -11.45 5.98
C GLU A 26 15.79 -10.83 7.21
N VAL A 27 15.22 -11.67 8.07
CA VAL A 27 14.71 -11.24 9.37
C VAL A 27 15.72 -11.70 10.42
N LYS A 28 16.29 -10.77 11.19
CA LYS A 28 17.28 -11.05 12.24
C LYS A 28 18.49 -11.89 11.76
N ASN A 29 19.09 -11.52 10.63
CA ASN A 29 20.25 -12.21 10.03
C ASN A 29 20.00 -13.69 9.68
N LYS A 30 18.74 -14.12 9.60
CA LYS A 30 18.36 -15.42 9.03
C LYS A 30 17.66 -15.20 7.71
N MET A 31 18.25 -15.74 6.65
CA MET A 31 17.55 -15.96 5.40
C MET A 31 16.40 -16.94 5.66
N LEU A 32 15.16 -16.46 5.66
CA LEU A 32 13.97 -17.31 5.65
C LEU A 32 13.82 -17.90 4.24
N ARG A 33 14.70 -18.85 3.90
CA ARG A 33 14.73 -19.52 2.59
C ARG A 33 13.38 -20.20 2.35
N GLY A 34 12.79 -19.94 1.18
CA GLY A 34 11.50 -20.52 0.78
C GLY A 34 10.26 -19.78 1.28
N LEU A 35 10.40 -18.63 1.96
CA LEU A 35 9.27 -17.78 2.32
C LEU A 35 9.24 -16.55 1.42
N MET A 36 8.27 -16.51 0.50
CA MET A 36 8.06 -15.37 -0.39
C MET A 36 6.93 -14.50 0.16
N HIS A 37 6.99 -13.20 -0.10
CA HIS A 37 5.91 -12.30 0.25
C HIS A 37 5.62 -11.35 -0.91
N ASN A 38 4.34 -11.09 -1.13
CA ASN A 38 3.86 -10.16 -2.13
C ASN A 38 3.16 -9.01 -1.41
N VAL A 39 3.64 -7.78 -1.62
CA VAL A 39 3.03 -6.58 -1.05
C VAL A 39 2.42 -5.78 -2.18
N ARG A 40 1.10 -5.58 -2.08
CA ARG A 40 0.32 -4.76 -3.00
C ARG A 40 -0.18 -3.53 -2.26
N GLY A 41 0.18 -2.35 -2.76
CA GLY A 41 -0.41 -1.08 -2.33
C GLY A 41 -1.52 -0.66 -3.28
N PHE A 42 -2.59 -0.11 -2.74
CA PHE A 42 -3.73 0.41 -3.48
C PHE A 42 -3.96 1.85 -3.06
N ALA A 43 -4.16 2.73 -4.04
CA ALA A 43 -4.72 4.06 -3.84
C ALA A 43 -6.06 4.10 -4.56
N VAL A 44 -7.14 4.29 -3.81
CA VAL A 44 -8.50 4.33 -4.34
C VAL A 44 -9.06 5.72 -4.10
N THR A 45 -9.45 6.39 -5.18
CA THR A 45 -10.19 7.65 -5.12
C THR A 45 -11.63 7.39 -5.51
N LYS A 46 -12.57 7.83 -4.67
CA LYS A 46 -14.01 7.67 -4.92
C LYS A 46 -14.76 8.89 -4.42
N ARG A 47 -16.01 9.08 -4.83
CA ARG A 47 -16.85 10.12 -4.23
C ARG A 47 -17.00 9.86 -2.73
N SER A 48 -16.78 10.89 -1.92
CA SER A 48 -16.96 10.80 -0.47
C SER A 48 -18.46 10.68 -0.15
N PRO A 49 -18.88 9.80 0.77
CA PRO A 49 -20.25 9.79 1.28
C PRO A 49 -20.69 11.12 1.91
N ALA A 50 -19.73 11.95 2.35
CA ALA A 50 -19.99 13.29 2.88
C ALA A 50 -20.09 14.36 1.77
N SER A 51 -19.95 13.98 0.50
CA SER A 51 -20.09 14.89 -0.65
C SER A 51 -21.54 15.36 -0.77
N THR A 52 -21.72 16.64 -1.10
CA THR A 52 -23.04 17.24 -1.37
C THR A 52 -23.04 17.94 -2.73
N PRO A 53 -24.19 18.26 -3.34
CA PRO A 53 -24.23 19.00 -4.61
C PRO A 53 -23.55 20.38 -4.56
N LYS A 54 -23.52 21.02 -3.39
CA LYS A 54 -22.86 22.32 -3.18
C LYS A 54 -21.37 22.19 -2.84
N ARG A 55 -20.93 20.98 -2.48
CA ARG A 55 -19.56 20.71 -2.04
C ARG A 55 -19.20 19.28 -2.42
N GLU A 56 -18.61 19.14 -3.60
CA GLU A 56 -18.09 17.86 -4.04
C GLU A 56 -16.84 17.49 -3.25
N LEU A 57 -16.81 16.26 -2.75
CA LEU A 57 -15.71 15.74 -1.97
C LEU A 57 -15.28 14.39 -2.54
N THR A 58 -13.97 14.23 -2.73
CA THR A 58 -13.34 12.96 -3.07
C THR A 58 -12.70 12.37 -1.83
N GLN A 59 -12.90 11.09 -1.60
CA GLN A 59 -12.21 10.32 -0.57
C GLN A 59 -11.05 9.55 -1.20
N LEU A 60 -9.84 9.75 -0.68
CA LEU A 60 -8.68 8.90 -0.96
C LEU A 60 -8.56 7.83 0.13
N GLN A 61 -8.50 6.57 -0.28
CA GLN A 61 -8.24 5.43 0.59
C GLN A 61 -6.92 4.78 0.16
N LEU A 62 -5.99 4.63 1.10
CA LEU A 62 -4.77 3.87 0.91
C LEU A 62 -4.90 2.52 1.60
N CYS A 63 -4.64 1.44 0.87
CA CYS A 63 -4.70 0.09 1.41
C CYS A 63 -3.41 -0.65 1.08
N THR A 64 -2.96 -1.50 2.01
CA THR A 64 -1.83 -2.40 1.79
C THR A 64 -2.28 -3.83 2.02
N GLN A 65 -2.15 -4.68 1.00
CA GLN A 65 -2.37 -6.12 1.09
C GLN A 65 -1.01 -6.82 1.17
N ILE A 66 -0.84 -7.66 2.18
CA ILE A 66 0.33 -8.49 2.37
C ILE A 66 -0.12 -9.94 2.16
N ALA A 67 0.43 -10.60 1.15
CA ALA A 67 0.25 -12.02 0.94
C ALA A 67 1.57 -12.75 1.25
N LEU A 68 1.48 -13.77 2.10
CA LEU A 68 2.60 -14.67 2.39
C LEU A 68 2.43 -15.92 1.53
N GLU A 69 3.42 -16.20 0.71
CA GLU A 69 3.48 -17.37 -0.14
C GLU A 69 4.46 -18.37 0.49
N LEU A 70 3.87 -19.41 1.09
CA LEU A 70 4.59 -20.55 1.64
C LEU A 70 4.79 -21.55 0.50
N LYS A 71 6.01 -22.01 0.32
CA LYS A 71 6.36 -23.04 -0.65
C LYS A 71 5.78 -24.39 -0.19
N ASP A 72 5.09 -25.08 -1.09
CA ASP A 72 4.57 -26.42 -0.83
C ASP A 72 5.67 -27.40 -0.40
N GLY A 73 5.36 -28.20 0.62
CA GLY A 73 6.28 -29.20 1.18
C GLY A 73 7.37 -28.65 2.10
N ALA A 74 7.43 -27.34 2.36
CA ALA A 74 8.38 -26.77 3.31
C ALA A 74 7.76 -26.66 4.73
N THR A 75 8.54 -27.05 5.74
CA THR A 75 8.17 -26.87 7.15
C THR A 75 8.67 -25.51 7.65
N TYR A 76 7.76 -24.70 8.17
CA TYR A 76 8.08 -23.37 8.69
C TYR A 76 7.94 -23.33 10.20
N ASN A 77 8.90 -22.68 10.87
CA ASN A 77 8.80 -22.41 12.29
C ASN A 77 7.73 -21.32 12.53
N PRO A 78 6.68 -21.59 13.34
CA PRO A 78 5.62 -20.62 13.61
C PRO A 78 6.13 -19.30 14.20
N LYS A 79 7.24 -19.31 14.95
CA LYS A 79 7.85 -18.09 15.51
C LYS A 79 8.42 -17.19 14.42
N ASP A 80 9.04 -17.79 13.41
CA ASP A 80 9.67 -17.06 12.30
C ASP A 80 8.61 -16.46 11.36
N VAL A 81 7.54 -17.22 11.07
CA VAL A 81 6.38 -16.72 10.32
C VAL A 81 5.75 -15.53 11.04
N ARG A 82 5.51 -15.64 12.36
CA ARG A 82 4.95 -14.54 13.16
C ARG A 82 5.84 -13.30 13.16
N ALA A 83 7.15 -13.48 13.31
CA ALA A 83 8.10 -12.37 13.29
C ALA A 83 8.08 -11.65 11.94
N LEU A 84 8.05 -12.39 10.83
CA LEU A 84 7.95 -11.80 9.49
C LEU A 84 6.61 -11.07 9.30
N THR A 85 5.49 -11.68 9.67
CA THR A 85 4.16 -11.05 9.54
C THR A 85 4.12 -9.72 10.30
N ASN A 86 4.60 -9.70 11.54
CA ASN A 86 4.66 -8.47 12.35
C ASN A 86 5.54 -7.40 11.69
N PHE A 87 6.71 -7.78 11.19
CA PHE A 87 7.59 -6.87 10.46
C PHE A 87 6.89 -6.25 9.24
N LEU A 88 6.22 -7.07 8.43
CA LEU A 88 5.53 -6.63 7.22
C LEU A 88 4.34 -5.72 7.54
N ILE A 89 3.57 -6.01 8.59
CA ILE A 89 2.45 -5.17 9.05
C ILE A 89 2.96 -3.79 9.46
N VAL A 90 3.99 -3.74 10.32
CA VAL A 90 4.56 -2.47 10.80
C VAL A 90 5.14 -1.66 9.64
N HIS A 91 5.88 -2.31 8.75
CA HIS A 91 6.47 -1.66 7.58
C HIS A 91 5.40 -1.17 6.60
N GLY A 92 4.36 -1.98 6.33
CA GLY A 92 3.23 -1.62 5.48
C GLY A 92 2.44 -0.43 6.02
N LEU A 93 2.19 -0.40 7.33
CA LEU A 93 1.53 0.72 8.00
C LEU A 93 2.36 2.00 7.87
N LYS A 94 3.67 1.93 8.15
CA LYS A 94 4.57 3.08 8.02
C LYS A 94 4.57 3.64 6.60
N ASN A 95 4.68 2.78 5.58
CA ASN A 95 4.64 3.21 4.19
C ASN A 95 3.30 3.83 3.80
N THR A 96 2.19 3.32 4.34
CA THR A 96 0.86 3.88 4.11
C THR A 96 0.76 5.31 4.66
N ILE A 97 1.28 5.55 5.86
CA ILE A 97 1.30 6.88 6.49
C ILE A 97 2.16 7.84 5.68
N VAL A 98 3.38 7.45 5.33
CA VAL A 98 4.30 8.29 4.54
C VAL A 98 3.71 8.65 3.18
N ASN A 99 3.08 7.69 2.49
CA ASN A 99 2.42 7.95 1.21
C ASN A 99 1.25 8.92 1.38
N ARG A 100 0.46 8.79 2.46
CA ARG A 100 -0.63 9.72 2.76
C ARG A 100 -0.11 11.14 2.94
N GLU A 101 0.89 11.33 3.79
CA GLU A 101 1.48 12.65 4.06
C GLU A 101 2.06 13.27 2.80
N TYR A 102 2.76 12.48 1.98
CA TYR A 102 3.31 12.96 0.71
C TYR A 102 2.22 13.43 -0.26
N ILE A 103 1.13 12.66 -0.39
CA ILE A 103 0.00 13.03 -1.26
C ILE A 103 -0.70 14.28 -0.73
N GLU A 104 -1.00 14.34 0.57
CA GLU A 104 -1.66 15.48 1.20
C GLU A 104 -0.85 16.77 1.04
N ASN A 105 0.45 16.72 1.34
CA ASN A 105 1.33 17.89 1.21
C ASN A 105 1.43 18.34 -0.26
N THR A 106 1.59 17.41 -1.20
CA THR A 106 1.64 17.74 -2.64
C THR A 106 0.34 18.40 -3.11
N LEU A 107 -0.82 17.93 -2.65
CA LEU A 107 -2.11 18.51 -3.00
C LEU A 107 -2.30 19.89 -2.36
N ALA A 108 -1.90 20.06 -1.09
CA ALA A 108 -1.94 21.35 -0.40
C ALA A 108 -1.05 22.38 -1.10
N ASP A 109 0.19 22.02 -1.44
CA ASP A 109 1.13 22.90 -2.14
C ASP A 109 0.57 23.36 -3.50
N ARG A 110 -0.03 22.44 -4.26
CA ARG A 110 -0.68 22.79 -5.54
C ARG A 110 -1.86 23.73 -5.35
N ALA A 111 -2.71 23.46 -4.36
CA ALA A 111 -3.86 24.30 -4.06
C ALA A 111 -3.44 25.71 -3.61
N LEU A 112 -2.34 25.84 -2.88
CA LEU A 112 -1.79 27.13 -2.48
C LEU A 112 -1.24 27.91 -3.69
N LYS A 113 -0.50 27.25 -4.58
CA LYS A 113 0.02 27.88 -5.81
C LYS A 113 -1.11 28.45 -6.67
N HIS A 114 -2.16 27.68 -6.90
CA HIS A 114 -3.33 28.12 -7.69
C HIS A 114 -4.14 29.26 -7.06
N ARG A 115 -3.91 29.63 -5.80
CA ARG A 115 -4.59 30.77 -5.14
C ARG A 115 -3.78 32.06 -5.18
N ILE A 116 -2.49 31.96 -5.47
CA ILE A 116 -1.56 33.09 -5.51
C ILE A 116 -1.42 33.61 -6.95
N GLU A 117 -1.73 32.77 -7.94
CA GLU A 117 -1.97 33.13 -9.35
C GLU A 117 -3.38 33.69 -9.57
#